data_AF-A0A444UXD7-F1
#
_entry.id   AF-A0A444UXD7-F1
#
_cell.length_a   1.000
_cell.length_b   1.000
_cell.length_c   1.000
_cell.angle_alpha   90.00
_cell.angle_beta   90.00
_cell.angle_gamma   90.00
#
_symmetry.space_group_name_H-M   'P 1'
#
loop_
_entity.id
_entity.type
_entity.pdbx_description
1 polymer ?
#
loop_
_entity_poly.entity_id
_entity_poly.type
_entity_poly.pdbx_seq_one_letter_code
_entity_poly.pdbx_strand_id
1 'polypeptide(L)'
;MVQAQSIQFRKNVRTIGAQVYEQVVRGAYSNGTDYPFEFNLSEPYVQTTTFLPEGFTYLPNETCPERLPSMKGPVDINMSEISMGEVEQSLMGDSGIMLGGHWKPQDCVPRWKVAILVPFRNRHEHLPVLFRHLIPALQRQRLHFAFYVIEQAGTHTFNRAMLFNVGFLEAMKDLDWDCVIFHDVDHILENDRNYYGCGDMPRHFAVKLNKYSYLVQNAGYNVSRPQGDIGRYMSIPHHHRGEVQFLGR
;
A
#
# COMPACT_ATOMS: atom_id res chain seq x y z
N MET A 1 -40.02 7.28 -37.04
CA MET A 1 -40.13 8.37 -36.05
C MET A 1 -38.87 8.36 -35.19
N VAL A 2 -38.12 9.46 -35.29
CA VAL A 2 -37.01 9.97 -34.46
C VAL A 2 -35.80 9.04 -34.23
N GLN A 3 -34.86 9.10 -35.18
CA GLN A 3 -33.43 8.97 -34.89
C GLN A 3 -32.94 10.28 -34.25
N ALA A 4 -32.14 10.20 -33.18
CA ALA A 4 -31.43 11.34 -32.64
C ALA A 4 -29.94 11.00 -32.50
N GLN A 5 -29.12 11.90 -33.05
CA GLN A 5 -27.69 11.77 -33.29
C GLN A 5 -26.86 11.92 -32.01
N SER A 6 -25.76 11.17 -31.95
CA SER A 6 -24.69 11.31 -30.97
C SER A 6 -23.97 12.64 -31.12
N ILE A 7 -24.24 13.59 -30.23
CA ILE A 7 -23.49 14.85 -30.09
C ILE A 7 -22.23 14.58 -29.26
N GLN A 8 -21.07 14.82 -29.87
CA GLN A 8 -19.81 14.94 -29.16
C GLN A 8 -19.89 16.12 -28.17
N PHE A 9 -19.78 15.83 -26.88
CA PHE A 9 -19.31 16.81 -25.89
C PHE A 9 -17.90 16.45 -25.44
N ARG A 10 -16.94 16.68 -26.34
CA ARG A 10 -15.56 16.98 -25.97
C ARG A 10 -15.50 18.47 -25.64
N LYS A 11 -14.89 18.79 -24.49
CA LYS A 11 -14.61 20.12 -23.90
C LYS A 11 -15.65 20.58 -22.87
N ASN A 12 -15.38 20.28 -21.59
CA ASN A 12 -15.54 21.14 -20.41
C ASN A 12 -15.55 20.34 -19.08
N VAL A 13 -14.53 19.50 -18.84
CA VAL A 13 -14.25 18.95 -17.48
C VAL A 13 -12.87 19.41 -16.98
N ARG A 14 -12.49 20.63 -17.36
CA ARG A 14 -11.63 21.48 -16.55
C ARG A 14 -12.56 22.53 -15.98
N THR A 15 -12.88 22.49 -14.68
CA THR A 15 -13.25 23.67 -13.86
C THR A 15 -13.98 23.38 -12.54
N ILE A 16 -13.87 22.21 -11.88
CA ILE A 16 -14.23 22.17 -10.45
C ILE A 16 -13.05 22.66 -9.61
N GLY A 17 -11.86 22.09 -9.79
CA GLY A 17 -10.65 22.55 -9.12
C GLY A 17 -10.24 23.99 -9.47
N ALA A 18 -10.51 24.44 -10.70
CA ALA A 18 -10.21 25.82 -11.11
C ALA A 18 -11.19 26.85 -10.52
N GLN A 19 -12.46 26.48 -10.29
CA GLN A 19 -13.44 27.36 -9.65
C GLN A 19 -13.18 27.51 -8.15
N VAL A 20 -12.72 26.45 -7.49
CA VAL A 20 -12.28 26.54 -6.08
C VAL A 20 -11.04 27.43 -5.97
N TYR A 21 -10.10 27.33 -6.92
CA TYR A 21 -8.92 28.19 -6.96
C TYR A 21 -9.29 29.67 -7.18
N GLU A 22 -10.23 29.97 -8.07
CA GLU A 22 -10.68 31.34 -8.33
C GLU A 22 -11.40 31.97 -7.12
N GLN A 23 -12.11 31.16 -6.32
CA GLN A 23 -12.73 31.62 -5.07
C GLN A 23 -11.71 31.87 -3.96
N VAL A 24 -10.66 31.04 -3.85
CA VAL A 24 -9.57 31.25 -2.88
C VAL A 24 -8.75 32.49 -3.25
N VAL A 25 -8.50 32.70 -4.55
CA VAL A 25 -7.79 33.89 -5.05
C VAL A 25 -8.62 35.16 -4.87
N ARG A 26 -9.94 35.14 -5.10
CA ARG A 26 -10.82 36.30 -4.84
C ARG A 26 -10.91 36.67 -3.36
N GLY A 27 -10.78 35.70 -2.45
CA GLY A 27 -10.77 35.94 -1.00
C GLY A 27 -9.51 36.69 -0.50
N ALA A 28 -8.41 36.67 -1.27
CA ALA A 28 -7.18 37.35 -0.92
C ALA A 28 -7.13 38.84 -1.34
N TYR A 29 -8.11 39.33 -2.10
CA TYR A 29 -8.19 40.71 -2.60
C TYR A 29 -9.22 41.58 -1.87
N SER A 30 -9.29 41.49 -0.54
CA SER A 30 -10.12 42.40 0.25
C SER A 30 -9.38 43.18 1.34
N ASN A 31 -8.07 43.40 1.20
CA ASN A 31 -7.37 44.55 1.79
C ASN A 31 -5.96 44.71 1.18
N GLY A 32 -5.64 45.95 0.81
CA GLY A 32 -4.62 46.29 -0.18
C GLY A 32 -3.16 46.05 0.21
N THR A 33 -2.34 45.85 -0.83
CA THR A 33 -1.18 46.69 -1.22
C THR A 33 -0.69 46.15 -2.56
N ASP A 34 -0.51 47.04 -3.54
CA ASP A 34 -0.09 46.71 -4.91
C ASP A 34 1.37 46.25 -4.95
N TYR A 35 1.60 45.00 -5.36
CA TYR A 35 2.86 44.57 -5.98
C TYR A 35 2.51 43.82 -7.28
N PRO A 36 2.96 44.28 -8.46
CA PRO A 36 2.74 43.54 -9.69
C PRO A 36 3.67 42.31 -9.71
N PHE A 37 3.08 41.13 -9.54
CA PHE A 37 3.79 39.86 -9.73
C PHE A 37 3.76 39.51 -11.22
N GLU A 38 4.86 39.79 -11.94
CA GLU A 38 5.03 39.35 -13.32
C GLU A 38 5.17 37.81 -13.36
N PHE A 39 4.18 37.14 -13.94
CA PHE A 39 4.25 35.70 -14.21
C PHE A 39 5.22 35.43 -15.35
N ASN A 40 6.42 34.95 -15.02
CA ASN A 40 7.38 34.49 -16.00
C ASN A 40 6.95 33.10 -16.52
N LEU A 41 6.56 33.01 -17.79
CA LEU A 41 6.02 31.81 -18.47
C LEU A 41 7.08 30.72 -18.77
N SER A 42 8.16 30.67 -17.99
CA SER A 42 9.28 29.74 -18.13
C SER A 42 9.47 28.83 -16.91
N GLU A 43 8.49 28.72 -16.01
CA GLU A 43 8.51 27.67 -14.99
C GLU A 43 8.03 26.34 -15.58
N PRO A 44 8.80 25.24 -15.40
CA PRO A 44 8.36 23.93 -15.81
C PRO A 44 7.09 23.58 -15.03
N TYR A 45 6.13 22.96 -15.69
CA TYR A 45 4.90 22.46 -15.09
C TYR A 45 5.25 21.58 -13.87
N VAL A 46 5.26 22.17 -12.66
CA VAL A 46 5.41 21.41 -11.43
C VAL A 46 4.15 20.56 -11.36
N GLN A 47 4.28 19.27 -11.64
CA GLN A 47 3.24 18.32 -11.32
C GLN A 47 2.94 18.49 -9.84
N THR A 48 1.74 18.94 -9.51
CA THR A 48 1.24 18.95 -8.13
C THR A 48 1.13 17.50 -7.69
N THR A 49 2.22 16.97 -7.14
CA THR A 49 2.20 15.65 -6.51
C THR A 49 1.45 15.81 -5.19
N THR A 50 0.58 14.86 -4.86
CA THR A 50 -0.06 14.80 -3.52
C THR A 50 0.92 14.38 -2.42
N PHE A 51 2.21 14.36 -2.72
CA PHE A 51 3.29 13.96 -1.85
C PHE A 51 3.90 15.21 -1.25
N LEU A 52 4.34 15.12 0.00
CA LEU A 52 5.03 16.23 0.65
C LEU A 52 6.37 16.49 -0.06
N PRO A 53 6.87 17.74 -0.06
CA PRO A 53 8.15 18.06 -0.68
C PRO A 53 9.29 17.32 0.02
N GLU A 54 10.36 17.04 -0.74
CA GLU A 54 11.56 16.43 -0.18
C GLU A 54 12.13 17.33 0.94
N GLY A 55 12.47 16.71 2.08
CA GLY A 55 12.97 17.45 3.25
C GLY A 55 11.88 18.04 4.15
N PHE A 56 10.59 17.77 3.90
CA PHE A 56 9.54 18.12 4.87
C PHE A 56 9.78 17.38 6.19
N THR A 57 9.91 18.13 7.28
CA THR A 57 10.09 17.61 8.63
C THR A 57 8.76 17.63 9.38
N TYR A 58 8.24 16.46 9.72
CA TYR A 58 7.07 16.30 10.59
C TYR A 58 7.51 16.39 12.05
N LEU A 59 6.63 16.86 12.94
CA LEU A 59 6.94 16.87 14.36
C LEU A 59 6.75 15.47 14.97
N PRO A 60 7.58 15.06 15.95
CA PRO A 60 7.46 13.74 16.60
C PRO A 60 6.09 13.46 17.22
N ASN A 61 5.35 14.51 17.59
CA ASN A 61 4.04 14.40 18.21
C ASN A 61 2.88 14.46 17.22
N GLU A 62 3.14 14.67 15.93
CA GLU A 62 2.12 14.73 14.89
C GLU A 62 1.92 13.38 14.21
N THR A 63 0.71 13.15 13.69
CA THR A 63 0.40 11.94 12.93
C THR A 63 1.20 11.89 11.63
N CYS A 64 1.82 10.75 11.34
CA CYS A 64 2.56 10.56 10.09
C CYS A 64 1.64 10.77 8.87
N PRO A 65 2.08 11.52 7.86
CA PRO A 65 1.37 11.65 6.60
C PRO A 65 1.23 10.32 5.86
N GLU A 66 0.12 10.14 5.14
CA GLU A 66 -0.13 8.93 4.36
C GLU A 66 0.74 8.84 3.09
N ARG A 67 1.08 9.99 2.51
CA ARG A 67 1.85 10.09 1.26
C ARG A 67 3.15 10.83 1.51
N LEU A 68 4.22 10.04 1.69
CA LEU A 68 5.54 10.53 2.03
C LEU A 68 6.44 10.53 0.79
N PRO A 69 7.30 11.55 0.60
CA PRO A 69 8.29 11.54 -0.47
C PRO A 69 9.30 10.38 -0.36
N SER A 70 9.44 9.76 0.82
CA SER A 70 10.22 8.52 0.99
C SER A 70 9.69 7.33 0.20
N MET A 71 8.43 7.35 -0.24
CA MET A 71 7.83 6.28 -1.06
C MET A 71 8.35 6.38 -2.50
N LYS A 72 9.22 5.43 -2.88
CA LYS A 72 9.94 5.43 -4.16
C LYS A 72 9.02 5.26 -5.37
N GLY A 73 7.82 4.72 -5.17
CA GLY A 73 6.96 4.30 -6.25
C GLY A 73 7.28 2.87 -6.68
N PRO A 74 7.44 2.59 -7.98
CA PRO A 74 7.85 1.28 -8.48
C PRO A 74 9.14 0.79 -7.79
N VAL A 75 9.14 -0.46 -7.34
CA VAL A 75 10.27 -1.09 -6.64
C VAL A 75 10.83 -2.22 -7.49
N ASP A 76 12.16 -2.31 -7.57
CA ASP A 76 12.84 -3.42 -8.25
C ASP A 76 12.72 -4.70 -7.42
N ILE A 77 11.96 -5.66 -7.93
CA ILE A 77 11.74 -6.93 -7.24
C ILE A 77 12.83 -7.93 -7.59
N ASN A 78 13.65 -8.27 -6.61
CA ASN A 78 14.52 -9.42 -6.64
C ASN A 78 13.76 -10.68 -6.17
N MET A 79 13.67 -11.73 -6.98
CA MET A 79 13.01 -13.00 -6.60
C MET A 79 13.99 -14.12 -6.23
N SER A 80 15.30 -13.84 -6.21
CA SER A 80 16.31 -14.83 -5.84
C SER A 80 16.10 -15.26 -4.39
N GLU A 81 16.19 -16.57 -4.16
CA GLU A 81 16.18 -17.17 -2.82
C GLU A 81 17.26 -16.53 -1.94
N ILE A 82 16.92 -16.37 -0.67
CA ILE A 82 17.76 -15.75 0.34
C ILE A 82 17.44 -16.41 1.68
N SER A 83 18.45 -16.62 2.53
CA SER A 83 18.21 -17.18 3.86
C SER A 83 17.61 -16.13 4.80
N MET A 84 16.90 -16.59 5.83
CA MET A 84 16.34 -15.68 6.84
C MET A 84 17.45 -14.89 7.55
N GLY A 85 18.60 -15.52 7.84
CA GLY A 85 19.73 -14.87 8.50
C GLY A 85 20.34 -13.72 7.66
N GLU A 86 20.42 -13.88 6.34
CA GLU A 86 20.85 -12.79 5.45
C GLU A 86 19.84 -11.65 5.42
N VAL A 87 18.54 -11.95 5.41
CA VAL A 87 17.48 -10.93 5.49
C VAL A 87 17.58 -10.17 6.81
N GLU A 88 17.67 -10.88 7.94
CA GLU A 88 17.86 -10.27 9.26
C GLU A 88 19.10 -9.38 9.30
N GLN A 89 20.25 -9.85 8.80
CA GLN A 89 21.47 -9.05 8.76
C GLN A 89 21.32 -7.79 7.89
N SER A 90 20.66 -7.91 6.73
CA SER A 90 20.39 -6.77 5.86
C SER A 90 19.45 -5.74 6.50
N LEU A 91 18.52 -6.20 7.34
CA LEU A 91 17.57 -5.33 8.04
C LEU A 91 18.17 -4.76 9.32
N MET A 92 18.96 -5.50 10.08
CA MET A 92 19.53 -5.05 11.37
C MET A 92 20.39 -3.78 11.25
N GLY A 93 21.04 -3.55 10.10
CA GLY A 93 21.85 -2.35 9.86
C GLY A 93 21.06 -1.03 9.80
N ASP A 94 19.83 -1.06 9.28
CA ASP A 94 19.05 0.14 8.95
C ASP A 94 17.66 0.20 9.61
N SER A 95 17.15 -0.91 10.17
CA SER A 95 15.71 -1.09 10.31
C SER A 95 15.14 -0.82 11.70
N GLY A 96 15.89 -0.99 12.79
CA GLY A 96 15.31 -0.90 14.14
C GLY A 96 14.11 -1.85 14.38
N ILE A 97 14.08 -2.99 13.67
CA ILE A 97 13.06 -4.04 13.84
C ILE A 97 13.29 -4.70 15.19
N MET A 98 12.25 -4.73 16.00
CA MET A 98 12.23 -5.35 17.33
C MET A 98 11.84 -6.83 17.22
N LEU A 99 12.03 -7.56 18.32
CA LEU A 99 11.62 -8.97 18.45
C LEU A 99 10.14 -9.14 18.05
N GLY A 100 9.82 -10.27 17.40
CA GLY A 100 8.47 -10.54 16.90
C GLY A 100 8.13 -9.81 15.59
N GLY A 101 9.10 -9.14 14.96
CA GLY A 101 8.89 -8.41 13.71
C GLY A 101 8.18 -7.07 13.90
N HIS A 102 8.21 -6.52 15.12
CA HIS A 102 7.60 -5.23 15.43
C HIS A 102 8.48 -4.07 14.94
N TRP A 103 7.84 -3.05 14.39
CA TRP A 103 8.50 -1.80 14.05
C TRP A 103 7.55 -0.62 14.21
N LYS A 104 8.08 0.53 14.63
CA LYS A 104 7.34 1.79 14.66
C LYS A 104 8.25 2.96 14.27
N PRO A 105 7.71 3.99 13.60
CA PRO A 105 8.46 5.22 13.38
C PRO A 105 8.81 5.89 14.71
N GLN A 106 9.95 6.58 14.76
CA GLN A 106 10.41 7.33 15.93
C GLN A 106 10.29 8.85 15.71
N ASP A 107 10.00 9.26 14.48
CA ASP A 107 9.98 10.64 13.99
C ASP A 107 8.57 11.23 13.87
N CYS A 108 7.52 10.42 14.04
CA CYS A 108 6.13 10.84 14.05
C CYS A 108 5.23 9.77 14.71
N VAL A 109 3.99 10.14 15.06
CA VAL A 109 2.99 9.21 15.57
C VAL A 109 2.38 8.42 14.40
N PRO A 110 2.52 7.08 14.35
CA PRO A 110 2.00 6.28 13.24
C PRO A 110 0.48 6.42 13.13
N ARG A 111 -0.02 6.63 11.91
CA ARG A 111 -1.46 6.72 11.65
C ARG A 111 -2.20 5.41 11.93
N TRP A 112 -1.54 4.28 11.65
CA TRP A 112 -2.10 2.95 11.83
C TRP A 112 -1.11 2.05 12.55
N LYS A 113 -1.61 1.32 13.55
CA LYS A 113 -1.02 0.06 14.02
C LYS A 113 -1.58 -1.07 13.17
N VAL A 114 -0.72 -1.80 12.45
CA VAL A 114 -1.09 -2.81 11.46
C VAL A 114 -0.56 -4.20 11.84
N ALA A 115 -1.48 -5.14 12.09
CA ALA A 115 -1.14 -6.56 12.17
C ALA A 115 -1.16 -7.18 10.77
N ILE A 116 -0.05 -7.74 10.32
CA ILE A 116 0.05 -8.40 9.02
C ILE A 116 0.02 -9.90 9.24
N LEU A 117 -1.09 -10.53 8.84
CA LEU A 117 -1.35 -11.95 9.02
C LEU A 117 -0.93 -12.71 7.76
N VAL A 118 -0.01 -13.66 7.91
CA VAL A 118 0.53 -14.48 6.82
C VAL A 118 0.19 -15.95 7.09
N PRO A 119 -0.74 -16.56 6.34
CA PRO A 119 -1.07 -17.96 6.51
C PRO A 119 0.04 -18.79 5.87
N PHE A 120 0.52 -19.80 6.59
CA PHE A 120 1.79 -20.44 6.24
C PHE A 120 1.72 -21.96 6.38
N ARG A 121 2.38 -22.66 5.45
CA ARG A 121 2.74 -24.08 5.57
C ARG A 121 3.78 -24.42 4.51
N ASN A 122 4.90 -25.02 4.90
CA ASN A 122 5.92 -25.57 3.99
C ASN A 122 6.40 -24.60 2.88
N ARG A 123 6.48 -23.29 3.17
CA ARG A 123 6.91 -22.24 2.22
C ARG A 123 8.09 -21.43 2.73
N HIS A 124 9.03 -22.10 3.39
CA HIS A 124 10.16 -21.49 4.09
C HIS A 124 11.06 -20.65 3.16
N GLU A 125 11.13 -20.98 1.87
CA GLU A 125 11.90 -20.22 0.88
C GLU A 125 11.22 -18.89 0.48
N HIS A 126 9.89 -18.81 0.60
CA HIS A 126 9.14 -17.62 0.18
C HIS A 126 9.17 -16.52 1.24
N LEU A 127 9.19 -16.90 2.52
CA LEU A 127 9.06 -15.96 3.63
C LEU A 127 10.23 -14.96 3.71
N PRO A 128 11.51 -15.35 3.56
CA PRO A 128 12.62 -14.40 3.47
C PRO A 128 12.48 -13.43 2.29
N VAL A 129 12.03 -13.92 1.13
CA VAL A 129 11.81 -13.08 -0.06
C VAL A 129 10.72 -12.04 0.21
N LEU A 130 9.63 -12.43 0.89
CA LEU A 130 8.59 -11.51 1.34
C LEU A 130 9.16 -10.41 2.24
N PHE A 131 9.88 -10.79 3.29
CA PHE A 131 10.42 -9.86 4.27
C PHE A 131 11.45 -8.90 3.68
N ARG A 132 12.32 -9.36 2.77
CA ARG A 132 13.27 -8.52 2.04
C ARG A 132 12.61 -7.33 1.35
N HIS A 133 11.39 -7.49 0.86
CA HIS A 133 10.69 -6.45 0.09
C HIS A 133 9.67 -5.68 0.91
N LEU A 134 8.87 -6.40 1.69
CA LEU A 134 7.74 -5.80 2.37
C LEU A 134 8.17 -4.97 3.57
N ILE A 135 9.15 -5.41 4.37
CA ILE A 135 9.61 -4.66 5.55
C ILE A 135 10.10 -3.26 5.17
N PRO A 136 11.03 -3.08 4.21
CA PRO A 136 11.48 -1.76 3.80
C PRO A 136 10.35 -0.89 3.24
N ALA A 137 9.37 -1.48 2.55
CA ALA A 137 8.22 -0.74 2.03
C ALA A 137 7.35 -0.19 3.18
N LEU A 138 7.02 -1.02 4.17
CA LEU A 138 6.21 -0.61 5.33
C LEU A 138 6.90 0.46 6.18
N GLN A 139 8.22 0.39 6.31
CA GLN A 139 9.01 1.41 7.01
C GLN A 139 8.95 2.75 6.29
N ARG A 140 9.07 2.77 4.95
CA ARG A 140 8.92 3.99 4.14
C ARG A 140 7.52 4.58 4.19
N GLN A 141 6.52 3.74 4.49
CA GLN A 141 5.14 4.14 4.75
C GLN A 141 4.88 4.60 6.20
N ARG A 142 5.89 4.54 7.10
CA ARG A 142 5.82 4.96 8.51
C ARG A 142 4.65 4.30 9.28
N LEU A 143 4.39 3.03 9.01
CA LEU A 143 3.39 2.24 9.73
C LEU A 143 3.96 1.68 11.03
N HIS A 144 3.17 1.59 12.10
CA HIS A 144 3.53 0.68 13.19
C HIS A 144 3.02 -0.70 12.81
N PHE A 145 3.89 -1.68 12.63
CA PHE A 145 3.47 -3.01 12.19
C PHE A 145 4.14 -4.14 12.96
N ALA A 146 3.51 -5.30 12.91
CA ALA A 146 4.10 -6.59 13.26
C ALA A 146 3.64 -7.68 12.27
N PHE A 147 4.45 -8.73 12.15
CA PHE A 147 4.14 -9.88 11.32
C PHE A 147 3.72 -11.06 12.17
N TYR A 148 2.58 -11.66 11.82
CA TYR A 148 2.10 -12.90 12.41
C TYR A 148 2.08 -13.97 11.33
N VAL A 149 3.02 -14.91 11.41
CA VAL A 149 3.09 -16.06 10.51
C VAL A 149 2.34 -17.21 11.15
N ILE A 150 1.16 -17.53 10.61
CA ILE A 150 0.24 -18.53 11.18
C ILE A 150 0.46 -19.85 10.46
N GLU A 151 1.24 -20.73 11.09
CA GLU A 151 1.56 -22.06 10.55
C GLU A 151 0.43 -23.07 10.79
N GLN A 152 -0.02 -23.74 9.74
CA GLN A 152 -0.93 -24.87 9.88
C GLN A 152 -0.16 -26.17 10.12
N ALA A 153 -0.20 -26.66 11.35
CA ALA A 153 0.36 -27.95 11.71
C ALA A 153 -0.42 -29.14 11.10
N GLY A 154 0.28 -30.26 10.93
CA GLY A 154 -0.28 -31.52 10.44
C GLY A 154 -0.44 -31.59 8.92
N THR A 155 -1.09 -32.66 8.46
CA THR A 155 -1.18 -33.04 7.04
C THR A 155 -2.57 -32.85 6.43
N HIS A 156 -3.50 -32.25 7.18
CA HIS A 156 -4.84 -31.93 6.69
C HIS A 156 -4.79 -30.90 5.55
N THR A 157 -5.88 -30.73 4.81
CA THR A 157 -5.98 -29.73 3.75
C THR A 157 -5.71 -28.32 4.28
N PHE A 158 -4.97 -27.51 3.51
CA PHE A 158 -4.67 -26.14 3.90
C PHE A 158 -5.93 -25.29 3.97
N ASN A 159 -6.22 -24.69 5.12
CA ASN A 159 -7.39 -23.85 5.36
C ASN A 159 -6.96 -22.40 5.61
N ARG A 160 -6.77 -21.67 4.52
CA ARG A 160 -6.31 -20.27 4.53
C ARG A 160 -7.19 -19.35 5.38
N ALA A 161 -8.51 -19.47 5.26
CA ALA A 161 -9.45 -18.61 5.97
C ALA A 161 -9.44 -18.86 7.49
N MET A 162 -9.35 -20.13 7.90
CA MET A 162 -9.21 -20.48 9.32
C MET A 162 -7.93 -19.89 9.92
N LEU A 163 -6.80 -19.96 9.21
CA LEU A 163 -5.53 -19.40 9.70
C LEU A 163 -5.59 -17.88 9.85
N PHE A 164 -6.31 -17.18 8.98
CA PHE A 164 -6.56 -15.75 9.16
C PHE A 164 -7.40 -15.45 10.40
N ASN A 165 -8.44 -16.23 10.67
CA ASN A 165 -9.25 -16.06 11.88
C ASN A 165 -8.44 -16.32 13.15
N VAL A 166 -7.62 -17.38 13.16
CA VAL A 166 -6.69 -17.67 14.27
C VAL A 166 -5.69 -16.53 14.44
N GLY A 167 -5.08 -16.08 13.34
CA GLY A 167 -4.11 -14.98 13.35
C GLY A 167 -4.70 -13.68 13.88
N PHE A 168 -5.95 -13.37 13.55
CA PHE A 168 -6.65 -12.22 14.11
C PHE A 168 -6.78 -12.32 15.62
N LEU A 169 -7.27 -13.47 16.12
CA LEU A 169 -7.45 -13.68 17.56
C LEU A 169 -6.13 -13.62 18.34
N GLU A 170 -5.04 -14.15 17.80
CA GLU A 170 -3.73 -14.11 18.45
C GLU A 170 -3.08 -12.72 18.37
N ALA A 171 -3.17 -12.03 17.23
CA ALA A 171 -2.62 -10.69 17.08
C ALA A 171 -3.26 -9.69 18.05
N MET A 172 -4.58 -9.78 18.26
CA MET A 172 -5.31 -8.91 19.19
C MET A 172 -4.97 -9.15 20.68
N LYS A 173 -4.28 -10.24 21.02
CA LYS A 173 -3.76 -10.46 22.40
C LYS A 173 -2.43 -9.77 22.64
N ASP A 174 -1.68 -9.50 21.57
CA ASP A 174 -0.34 -8.92 21.63
C ASP A 174 -0.39 -7.39 21.70
N LEU A 175 -1.16 -6.77 20.80
CA LEU A 175 -1.42 -5.35 20.81
C LEU A 175 -2.85 -5.06 20.37
N ASP A 176 -3.41 -3.95 20.84
CA ASP A 176 -4.65 -3.39 20.30
C ASP A 176 -4.38 -2.81 18.90
N TRP A 177 -4.44 -3.65 17.86
CA TRP A 177 -4.17 -3.26 16.48
C TRP A 177 -5.34 -2.50 15.86
N ASP A 178 -5.07 -1.41 15.16
CA ASP A 178 -6.12 -0.60 14.50
C ASP A 178 -6.53 -1.20 13.15
N CYS A 179 -5.61 -1.91 12.50
CA CYS A 179 -5.73 -2.42 11.15
C CYS A 179 -5.18 -3.84 11.05
N VAL A 180 -5.86 -4.69 10.28
CA VAL A 180 -5.44 -6.06 10.03
C VAL A 180 -5.35 -6.31 8.53
N ILE A 181 -4.19 -6.79 8.08
CA ILE A 181 -3.93 -7.09 6.67
C ILE A 181 -3.75 -8.59 6.51
N PHE A 182 -4.62 -9.18 5.70
CA PHE A 182 -4.51 -10.57 5.26
C PHE A 182 -3.58 -10.65 4.06
N HIS A 183 -2.41 -11.27 4.22
CA HIS A 183 -1.36 -11.26 3.21
C HIS A 183 -0.89 -12.67 2.87
N ASP A 184 -0.87 -13.03 1.59
CA ASP A 184 -0.30 -14.31 1.18
C ASP A 184 1.23 -14.23 1.15
N VAL A 185 1.91 -15.32 1.52
CA VAL A 185 3.38 -15.36 1.58
C VAL A 185 4.05 -15.15 0.21
N ASP A 186 3.32 -15.33 -0.88
CA ASP A 186 3.83 -15.28 -2.25
C ASP A 186 3.51 -13.99 -3.00
N HIS A 187 2.81 -13.01 -2.42
CA HIS A 187 2.45 -11.76 -3.12
C HIS A 187 3.40 -10.62 -2.77
N ILE A 188 4.33 -10.28 -3.66
CA ILE A 188 5.29 -9.18 -3.47
C ILE A 188 4.78 -7.88 -4.08
N LEU A 189 4.82 -6.79 -3.32
CA LEU A 189 4.39 -5.46 -3.75
C LEU A 189 5.33 -4.87 -4.80
N GLU A 190 4.81 -4.44 -5.95
CA GLU A 190 5.61 -3.79 -7.02
C GLU A 190 5.74 -2.27 -6.86
N ASN A 191 4.93 -1.65 -6.03
CA ASN A 191 4.94 -0.20 -5.86
C ASN A 191 4.65 0.17 -4.40
N ASP A 192 5.64 0.75 -3.72
CA ASP A 192 5.54 1.09 -2.31
C ASP A 192 4.58 2.25 -2.01
N ARG A 193 4.01 2.92 -3.04
CA ARG A 193 2.92 3.90 -2.90
C ARG A 193 1.57 3.25 -2.65
N ASN A 194 1.44 1.93 -2.81
CA ASN A 194 0.27 1.20 -2.33
C ASN A 194 0.33 1.10 -0.80
N TYR A 195 -0.18 2.12 -0.12
CA TYR A 195 -0.11 2.28 1.34
C TYR A 195 -0.82 1.16 2.11
N TYR A 196 -0.13 0.41 2.97
CA TYR A 196 -0.64 -0.71 3.81
C TYR A 196 -1.36 -0.21 5.09
N GLY A 197 -2.09 0.89 4.99
CA GLY A 197 -3.03 1.33 6.02
C GLY A 197 -4.47 0.95 5.67
N CYS A 198 -5.29 0.87 6.70
CA CYS A 198 -6.74 0.72 6.56
C CYS A 198 -7.41 2.05 6.21
N GLY A 199 -8.69 1.98 5.86
CA GLY A 199 -9.56 3.13 5.68
C GLY A 199 -10.99 2.77 6.07
N ASP A 200 -11.96 3.59 5.69
CA ASP A 200 -13.35 3.42 6.13
C ASP A 200 -14.04 2.17 5.55
N MET A 201 -13.51 1.64 4.44
CA MET A 201 -14.05 0.47 3.75
C MET A 201 -12.97 -0.61 3.55
N PRO A 202 -13.34 -1.90 3.54
CA PRO A 202 -12.40 -2.99 3.26
C PRO A 202 -11.63 -2.76 1.96
N ARG A 203 -10.31 -2.93 2.01
CA ARG A 203 -9.42 -2.66 0.89
C ARG A 203 -8.88 -3.94 0.28
N HIS A 204 -8.99 -4.05 -1.04
CA HIS A 204 -8.31 -5.10 -1.81
C HIS A 204 -7.01 -4.56 -2.39
N PHE A 205 -5.88 -5.01 -1.85
CA PHE A 205 -4.54 -4.55 -2.25
C PHE A 205 -4.06 -5.19 -3.56
N ALA A 206 -4.05 -6.53 -3.65
CA ALA A 206 -3.49 -7.29 -4.77
C ALA A 206 -4.41 -7.39 -5.99
N VAL A 207 -4.80 -6.24 -6.54
CA VAL A 207 -5.79 -6.15 -7.63
C VAL A 207 -5.27 -6.72 -8.95
N LYS A 208 -3.99 -6.51 -9.26
CA LYS A 208 -3.35 -6.96 -10.50
C LYS A 208 -2.14 -7.82 -10.17
N LEU A 209 -2.26 -9.11 -10.43
CA LEU A 209 -1.20 -10.09 -10.18
C LEU A 209 -0.53 -10.51 -11.49
N ASN A 210 0.80 -10.62 -11.49
CA ASN A 210 1.58 -11.06 -12.66
C ASN A 210 1.15 -12.44 -13.19
N LYS A 211 0.79 -13.39 -12.31
CA LYS A 211 0.31 -14.74 -12.65
C LYS A 211 -0.99 -14.74 -13.46
N TYR A 212 -1.71 -13.63 -13.46
CA TYR A 212 -2.92 -13.41 -14.26
C TYR A 212 -2.71 -12.35 -15.34
N SER A 213 -1.45 -12.14 -15.77
CA SER A 213 -1.08 -11.14 -16.77
C SER A 213 -1.57 -9.72 -16.41
N TYR A 214 -1.66 -9.42 -15.11
CA TYR A 214 -2.20 -8.17 -14.57
C TYR A 214 -3.65 -7.86 -14.97
N LEU A 215 -4.39 -8.87 -15.44
CA LEU A 215 -5.82 -8.79 -15.67
C LEU A 215 -6.55 -8.95 -14.33
N VAL A 216 -7.56 -8.12 -14.13
CA VAL A 216 -8.42 -8.25 -12.95
C VAL A 216 -9.29 -9.49 -13.16
N GLN A 217 -9.16 -10.47 -12.26
CA GLN A 217 -10.09 -11.60 -12.22
C GLN A 217 -11.47 -11.07 -11.82
N ASN A 218 -12.52 -11.50 -12.53
CA ASN A 218 -13.88 -10.92 -12.57
C ASN A 218 -14.10 -9.80 -13.62
N ALA A 219 -13.44 -9.91 -14.78
CA ALA A 219 -13.81 -9.10 -15.95
C ALA A 219 -15.33 -9.24 -16.23
N GLY A 220 -16.06 -8.13 -16.17
CA GLY A 220 -17.53 -8.08 -16.35
C GLY A 220 -18.33 -7.70 -15.10
N TYR A 221 -17.74 -7.70 -13.90
CA TYR A 221 -18.39 -7.21 -12.68
C TYR A 221 -17.94 -5.78 -12.36
N ASN A 222 -18.88 -4.91 -11.98
CA ASN A 222 -18.57 -3.54 -11.59
C ASN A 222 -18.14 -3.49 -10.12
N VAL A 223 -16.83 -3.46 -9.87
CA VAL A 223 -16.27 -3.35 -8.52
C VAL A 223 -15.91 -1.89 -8.27
N SER A 224 -16.65 -1.21 -7.38
CA SER A 224 -16.31 0.14 -6.92
C SER A 224 -14.98 0.11 -6.17
N ARG A 225 -14.02 0.94 -6.58
CA ARG A 225 -12.71 1.04 -5.96
C ARG A 225 -12.44 2.50 -5.56
N PRO A 226 -11.81 2.75 -4.40
CA PRO A 226 -11.32 4.08 -4.08
C PRO A 226 -10.41 4.60 -5.20
N GLN A 227 -10.49 5.90 -5.47
CA GLN A 227 -9.68 6.54 -6.50
C GLN A 227 -8.21 6.56 -6.05
N GLY A 228 -7.31 6.02 -6.86
CA GLY A 228 -5.89 5.94 -6.52
C GLY A 228 -5.13 4.87 -7.32
N ASP A 229 -3.86 4.68 -6.96
CA ASP A 229 -3.00 3.69 -7.60
C ASP A 229 -3.49 2.27 -7.30
N ILE A 230 -3.73 1.51 -8.36
CA ILE A 230 -4.15 0.11 -8.26
C ILE A 230 -2.93 -0.74 -7.91
N GLY A 231 -3.00 -1.48 -6.80
CA GLY A 231 -1.91 -2.36 -6.36
C GLY A 231 -1.58 -3.43 -7.39
N ARG A 232 -0.33 -3.40 -7.87
CA ARG A 232 0.31 -4.42 -8.70
C ARG A 232 1.24 -5.28 -7.84
N TYR A 233 1.19 -6.58 -8.09
CA TYR A 233 1.88 -7.57 -7.27
C TYR A 233 2.48 -8.67 -8.13
N MET A 234 3.69 -9.05 -7.76
CA MET A 234 4.40 -10.18 -8.34
C MET A 234 4.22 -11.40 -7.43
N SER A 235 3.72 -12.49 -8.00
CA SER A 235 3.60 -13.77 -7.31
C SER A 235 4.92 -14.53 -7.39
N ILE A 236 5.44 -14.99 -6.25
CA ILE A 236 6.56 -15.96 -6.21
C ILE A 236 6.08 -17.26 -6.87
N PRO A 237 6.76 -17.75 -7.92
CA PRO A 237 6.38 -18.99 -8.59
C PRO A 237 6.35 -20.16 -7.61
N HIS A 238 5.36 -21.05 -7.74
CA HIS A 238 5.39 -22.30 -7.00
C HIS A 238 6.36 -23.27 -7.68
N HIS A 239 7.41 -23.69 -6.98
CA HIS A 239 8.01 -24.99 -7.26
C HIS A 239 6.95 -26.04 -6.94
N HIS A 240 6.36 -26.64 -7.97
CA HIS A 240 5.21 -27.54 -7.87
C HIS A 240 5.35 -28.60 -6.76
N ARG A 241 4.61 -28.43 -5.66
CA ARG A 241 3.98 -29.52 -4.91
C ARG A 241 2.55 -29.09 -4.59
N GLY A 242 1.64 -29.50 -5.48
CA GLY A 242 0.24 -29.09 -5.50
C GLY A 242 -0.53 -29.52 -4.26
N GLU A 243 -0.81 -28.57 -3.37
CA GLU A 243 -1.94 -28.70 -2.46
C GLU A 243 -3.05 -27.79 -2.94
N VAL A 244 -4.22 -28.39 -3.17
CA VAL A 244 -5.45 -27.69 -3.52
C VAL A 244 -5.83 -26.82 -2.33
N GLN A 245 -5.84 -25.50 -2.51
CA GLN A 245 -6.30 -24.59 -1.46
C GLN A 245 -7.83 -24.57 -1.47
N PHE A 246 -8.46 -24.97 -0.37
CA PHE A 246 -9.88 -24.72 -0.18
C PHE A 246 -10.07 -23.22 0.12
N LEU A 247 -10.46 -22.47 -0.91
CA LEU A 247 -11.12 -21.18 -0.73
C LEU A 247 -12.56 -21.52 -0.37
N GLY A 248 -12.91 -21.48 0.92
CA GLY A 248 -14.28 -21.70 1.38
C GLY A 248 -15.25 -20.91 0.51
N ARG A 249 -16.05 -21.62 -0.29
CA ARG A 249 -17.21 -21.11 -1.01
C ARG A 249 -18.45 -21.60 -0.29
#